data_AF-A0A920T0X6-F1
#
_entry.id   AF-A0A920T0X6-F1
#
_cell.length_a   1.000
_cell.length_b   1.000
_cell.length_c   1.000
_cell.angle_alpha   90.00
_cell.angle_beta   90.00
_cell.angle_gamma   90.00
#
_symmetry.space_group_name_H-M   'P 1'
#
loop_
_entity.id
_entity.type
_entity.pdbx_description
1 polymer ?
#
loop_
_entity_poly.entity_id
_entity_poly.type
_entity_poly.pdbx_seq_one_letter_code
_entity_poly.pdbx_strand_id
1 'polypeptide(L)'
;MPIEQDMVTLPKENEWERMIGEYATIGMYPEGHLMAKKRSQLPAKVAKSNEVRNYANGEQISVAGLVIRRQRPSSKTIFLTLEDEFGHSPLLIWARDYKRLKPLIKQR
;
A
#
# COMPACT_ATOMS: atom_id res chain seq x y z
N MET A 1 -3.11 -30.05 -42.40
CA MET A 1 -3.57 -28.68 -42.75
C MET A 1 -2.94 -27.72 -41.74
N PRO A 2 -2.35 -26.60 -42.15
CA PRO A 2 -1.95 -25.56 -41.21
C PRO A 2 -3.22 -24.93 -40.63
N ILE A 3 -3.28 -24.81 -39.30
CA ILE A 3 -4.32 -24.03 -38.64
C ILE A 3 -3.87 -22.58 -38.64
N GLU A 4 -4.55 -21.71 -39.39
CA GLU A 4 -4.41 -20.26 -39.19
C GLU A 4 -4.99 -19.96 -37.81
N GLN A 5 -4.11 -19.56 -36.88
CA GLN A 5 -4.55 -19.07 -35.58
C GLN A 5 -5.17 -17.70 -35.80
N ASP A 6 -6.48 -17.60 -35.62
CA ASP A 6 -7.21 -16.34 -35.59
C ASP A 6 -6.84 -15.59 -34.30
N MET A 7 -5.69 -14.92 -34.35
CA MET A 7 -5.14 -14.18 -33.22
C MET A 7 -5.90 -12.87 -33.06
N VAL A 8 -6.84 -12.86 -32.12
CA VAL A 8 -7.53 -11.64 -31.69
C VAL A 8 -6.50 -10.65 -31.18
N THR A 9 -6.47 -9.46 -31.78
CA THR A 9 -5.58 -8.38 -31.32
C THR A 9 -6.11 -7.84 -30.00
N LEU A 10 -5.38 -8.09 -28.91
CA LEU A 10 -5.70 -7.55 -27.60
C LEU A 10 -5.25 -6.09 -27.47
N PRO A 11 -5.95 -5.27 -26.68
CA PRO A 11 -5.47 -3.94 -26.34
C PRO A 11 -4.12 -4.03 -25.64
N LYS A 12 -3.26 -3.05 -25.91
CA LYS A 12 -1.95 -2.96 -25.26
C LYS A 12 -2.15 -2.70 -23.77
N GLU A 13 -1.51 -3.50 -22.93
CA GLU A 13 -1.51 -3.33 -21.48
C GLU A 13 -0.96 -1.95 -21.11
N ASN A 14 -1.65 -1.25 -20.21
CA ASN A 14 -1.17 0.02 -19.67
C ASN A 14 -0.25 -0.18 -18.46
N GLU A 15 0.49 0.87 -18.09
CA GLU A 15 1.49 0.77 -17.00
C GLU A 15 0.87 0.36 -15.65
N TRP A 16 -0.37 0.78 -15.37
CA TRP A 16 -1.07 0.43 -14.14
C TRP A 16 -1.46 -1.05 -14.12
N GLU A 17 -1.98 -1.56 -15.23
CA GLU A 17 -2.32 -2.99 -15.41
C GLU A 17 -1.08 -3.86 -15.24
N ARG A 18 0.03 -3.49 -15.91
CA ARG A 18 1.31 -4.20 -15.79
C ARG A 18 1.80 -4.24 -14.35
N MET A 19 1.84 -3.08 -13.69
CA MET A 19 2.31 -2.98 -12.30
C MET A 19 1.46 -3.82 -11.34
N ILE A 20 0.13 -3.79 -11.49
CA ILE A 20 -0.77 -4.61 -10.66
C ILE A 20 -0.60 -6.10 -10.97
N GLY A 21 -0.40 -6.46 -12.24
CA GLY A 21 -0.10 -7.82 -12.69
C GLY A 21 1.19 -8.35 -12.04
N GLU A 22 2.29 -7.63 -12.18
CA GLU A 22 3.58 -8.00 -11.58
C GLU A 22 3.47 -8.10 -10.06
N TYR A 23 2.86 -7.11 -9.41
CA TYR A 23 2.65 -7.14 -7.96
C TYR A 23 1.76 -8.30 -7.51
N ALA A 24 0.77 -8.70 -8.30
CA ALA A 24 -0.06 -9.86 -8.01
C ALA A 24 0.68 -11.19 -8.20
N THR A 25 1.59 -11.28 -9.17
CA THR A 25 2.33 -12.51 -9.48
C THR A 25 3.50 -12.77 -8.53
N ILE A 26 4.32 -11.74 -8.23
CA ILE A 26 5.56 -11.92 -7.44
C ILE A 26 5.52 -11.22 -6.08
N GLY A 27 4.44 -10.50 -5.76
CA GLY A 27 4.29 -9.78 -4.49
C GLY A 27 5.06 -8.45 -4.42
N MET A 28 5.67 -8.01 -5.52
CA MET A 28 6.40 -6.74 -5.64
C MET A 28 6.37 -6.20 -7.07
N TYR A 29 6.73 -4.94 -7.25
CA TYR A 29 6.91 -4.31 -8.56
C TYR A 29 8.38 -3.93 -8.73
N PRO A 30 9.17 -4.59 -9.60
CA PRO A 30 10.62 -4.37 -9.68
C PRO A 30 11.02 -2.94 -10.09
N GLU A 31 10.20 -2.29 -10.91
CA GLU A 31 10.48 -0.95 -11.43
C GLU A 31 10.11 0.17 -10.45
N GLY A 32 9.61 -0.15 -9.25
CA GLY A 32 9.35 0.87 -8.22
C GLY A 32 8.37 0.42 -7.14
N HIS A 33 7.52 1.34 -6.69
CA HIS A 33 6.56 1.06 -5.62
C HIS A 33 5.17 1.60 -5.96
N LEU A 34 4.11 0.84 -5.66
CA LEU A 34 2.73 1.24 -5.97
C LEU A 34 2.37 2.60 -5.36
N MET A 35 2.90 2.91 -4.17
CA MET A 35 2.67 4.21 -3.53
C MET A 35 3.32 5.36 -4.30
N ALA A 36 4.45 5.15 -4.99
CA ALA A 36 5.05 6.19 -5.82
C ALA A 36 4.10 6.63 -6.94
N LYS A 37 3.38 5.68 -7.58
CA LYS A 37 2.37 5.99 -8.61
C LYS A 37 1.14 6.71 -8.05
N LYS A 38 0.82 6.49 -6.78
CA LYS A 38 -0.31 7.16 -6.09
C LYS A 38 0.07 8.45 -5.38
N ARG A 39 1.36 8.76 -5.24
CA ARG A 39 1.85 9.88 -4.42
C ARG A 39 1.26 11.22 -4.84
N SER A 40 1.17 11.49 -6.15
CA SER A 40 0.60 12.73 -6.68
C SER A 40 -0.91 12.90 -6.41
N GLN A 41 -1.60 11.81 -6.05
CA GLN A 41 -3.04 11.81 -5.72
C GLN A 41 -3.28 12.00 -4.22
N LEU A 42 -2.23 11.93 -3.39
CA LEU A 42 -2.34 12.14 -1.95
C LEU A 42 -2.28 13.64 -1.62
N PRO A 43 -2.99 14.10 -0.57
CA PRO A 43 -2.82 15.46 -0.07
C PRO A 43 -1.36 15.74 0.33
N ALA A 44 -0.86 16.93 0.05
CA ALA A 44 0.53 17.32 0.35
C ALA A 44 0.90 17.21 1.85
N LYS A 45 -0.08 17.24 2.75
CA LYS A 45 0.09 17.06 4.19
C LYS A 45 0.32 15.61 4.64
N VAL A 46 0.26 14.64 3.73
CA VAL A 46 0.53 13.24 4.03
C VAL A 46 2.04 13.01 3.98
N ALA A 47 2.63 12.83 5.16
CA ALA A 47 4.05 12.57 5.32
C ALA A 47 4.46 11.24 4.67
N LYS A 48 5.66 11.23 4.10
CA LYS A 48 6.36 9.99 3.71
C LYS A 48 6.95 9.31 4.94
N SER A 49 7.20 8.01 4.86
CA SER A 49 7.79 7.24 5.96
C SER A 49 9.14 7.80 6.44
N ASN A 50 9.97 8.31 5.53
CA ASN A 50 11.26 8.93 5.85
C ASN A 50 11.15 10.35 6.45
N GLU A 51 10.01 11.01 6.32
CA GLU A 51 9.76 12.36 6.86
C GLU A 51 9.22 12.32 8.30
N VAL A 52 8.67 11.19 8.75
CA VAL A 52 8.03 11.06 10.07
C VAL A 52 8.96 11.51 11.21
N ARG A 53 10.27 11.27 11.09
CA ARG A 53 11.27 11.65 12.11
C ARG A 53 11.48 13.17 12.25
N ASN A 54 10.98 13.96 11.30
CA ASN A 54 11.15 15.41 11.30
C ASN A 54 10.04 16.13 12.09
N TYR A 55 8.98 15.43 12.48
CA TYR A 55 7.87 15.99 13.25
C TYR A 55 8.13 15.91 14.76
N ALA A 56 7.52 16.83 15.50
CA ALA A 56 7.68 16.87 16.95
C ALA A 56 6.95 15.68 17.61
N ASN A 57 7.45 15.23 18.76
CA ASN A 57 6.76 14.21 19.55
C ASN A 57 5.38 14.72 19.99
N GLY A 58 4.34 13.91 19.79
CA GLY A 58 2.95 14.27 20.08
C GLY A 58 2.25 15.07 18.99
N GLU A 59 2.95 15.44 17.91
CA GLU A 59 2.34 16.10 16.76
C GLU A 59 1.40 15.17 16.00
N GLN A 60 0.26 15.70 15.54
CA GLN A 60 -0.69 14.95 14.74
C GLN A 60 -0.32 15.02 13.26
N ILE A 61 0.10 13.88 12.70
CA ILE A 61 0.47 13.76 11.29
C ILE A 61 -0.43 12.74 10.58
N SER A 62 -0.46 12.83 9.25
CA SER A 62 -1.07 11.81 8.40
C SER A 62 0.02 11.08 7.62
N VAL A 63 -0.07 9.76 7.57
CA VAL A 63 0.79 8.91 6.73
C VAL A 63 -0.09 8.03 5.84
N ALA A 64 0.42 7.59 4.71
CA ALA A 64 -0.26 6.64 3.83
C ALA A 64 0.73 5.61 3.30
N GLY A 65 0.25 4.38 3.12
CA GLY A 65 1.05 3.28 2.61
C GLY A 65 0.23 2.02 2.41
N LEU A 66 0.85 1.00 1.82
CA LEU A 66 0.28 -0.35 1.72
C LEU A 66 0.36 -1.05 3.07
N VAL A 67 -0.70 -1.73 3.47
CA VAL A 67 -0.65 -2.56 4.69
C VAL A 67 0.11 -3.85 4.36
N ILE A 68 1.33 -4.00 4.88
CA ILE A 68 2.18 -5.18 4.61
C ILE A 68 2.22 -6.18 5.77
N ARG A 69 1.91 -5.72 6.99
CA ARG A 69 1.88 -6.56 8.20
C ARG A 69 0.73 -6.14 9.10
N ARG A 70 0.10 -7.14 9.71
CA ARG A 70 -0.87 -6.96 10.80
C ARG A 70 -0.62 -7.99 11.88
N GLN A 71 -0.45 -7.55 13.11
CA GLN A 71 -0.24 -8.41 14.26
C GLN A 71 -1.19 -8.02 15.39
N ARG A 72 -1.70 -9.01 16.11
CA ARG A 72 -2.55 -8.79 17.29
C ARG A 72 -2.00 -9.63 18.45
N PRO A 73 -0.86 -9.22 19.04
CA PRO A 73 -0.22 -9.99 20.10
C PRO A 73 -1.05 -10.03 21.39
N SER A 74 -1.95 -9.07 21.59
CA SER A 74 -2.87 -9.04 22.73
C SER A 74 -4.30 -8.70 22.31
N SER A 75 -5.27 -8.93 23.19
CA SER A 75 -6.66 -8.52 22.96
C SER A 75 -6.83 -6.99 22.86
N LYS A 76 -5.90 -6.22 23.45
CA LYS A 76 -5.98 -4.76 23.64
C LYS A 76 -5.31 -3.96 22.52
N THR A 77 -4.38 -4.54 21.76
CA THR A 77 -3.53 -3.81 20.80
C THR A 77 -3.43 -4.51 19.46
N ILE A 78 -3.41 -3.73 18.39
CA ILE A 78 -3.13 -4.16 17.02
C ILE A 78 -1.91 -3.38 16.53
N PHE A 79 -0.98 -4.08 15.92
CA PHE A 79 0.15 -3.50 15.20
C PHE A 79 -0.13 -3.60 13.70
N LEU A 80 0.00 -2.48 12.99
CA LEU A 80 0.01 -2.44 11.52
C LEU A 80 1.36 -1.91 11.06
N THR A 81 1.83 -2.39 9.91
CA THR A 81 2.95 -1.76 9.22
C THR A 81 2.46 -1.28 7.87
N LEU A 82 2.55 0.03 7.67
CA LEU A 82 2.39 0.63 6.35
C LEU A 82 3.74 0.65 5.64
N GLU A 83 3.74 0.41 4.33
CA GLU A 83 4.89 0.55 3.46
C GLU A 83 4.61 1.59 2.39
N ASP A 84 5.53 2.53 2.23
CA ASP A 84 5.59 3.45 1.10
C ASP A 84 6.93 3.32 0.37
N GLU A 85 7.12 4.10 -0.68
CA GLU A 85 8.31 4.05 -1.54
C GLU A 85 9.63 4.41 -0.82
N PHE A 86 9.56 4.87 0.43
CA PHE A 86 10.73 5.22 1.25
C PHE A 86 10.95 4.27 2.43
N GLY A 87 10.02 3.35 2.69
CA GLY A 87 10.14 2.34 3.73
C GLY A 87 8.89 2.16 4.60
N HIS A 88 9.11 1.81 5.86
CA HIS A 88 8.06 1.32 6.75
C HIS A 88 7.63 2.37 7.78
N SER A 89 6.31 2.42 8.03
CA SER A 89 5.69 3.18 9.12
C SER A 89 4.95 2.19 10.05
N PRO A 90 5.57 1.74 11.14
CA PRO A 90 4.90 0.94 12.16
C PRO A 90 3.85 1.78 12.91
N LEU A 91 2.67 1.21 13.09
CA LEU A 91 1.54 1.83 13.77
C LEU A 91 1.06 0.95 14.91
N LEU A 92 0.79 1.55 16.06
CA LEU A 92 0.09 0.91 17.17
C LEU A 92 -1.33 1.46 17.25
N ILE A 93 -2.31 0.56 17.24
CA ILE A 93 -3.73 0.88 17.27
C ILE A 93 -4.36 0.18 18.46
N TRP A 94 -5.07 0.92 19.29
CA TRP A 94 -5.85 0.35 20.39
C TRP A 94 -7.04 -0.44 19.84
N ALA A 95 -7.38 -1.58 20.46
CA ALA A 95 -8.44 -2.46 19.99
C ALA A 95 -9.81 -1.80 19.92
N ARG A 96 -10.07 -0.81 20.79
CA ARG A 96 -11.28 0.03 20.75
C ARG A 96 -11.37 0.80 19.44
N ASP A 97 -10.29 1.47 19.04
CA ASP A 97 -10.25 2.31 17.84
C ASP A 97 -10.20 1.46 16.56
N TYR A 98 -9.52 0.32 16.62
CA TYR A 98 -9.47 -0.61 15.49
C TYR A 98 -10.85 -1.09 15.05
N LYS A 99 -11.79 -1.35 15.98
CA LYS A 99 -13.17 -1.73 15.62
C LYS A 99 -13.85 -0.67 14.75
N ARG A 100 -13.63 0.61 15.05
CA ARG A 100 -14.17 1.74 14.28
C ARG A 100 -13.47 1.89 12.93
N LEU A 101 -12.16 1.66 12.87
CA LEU A 101 -11.36 1.82 11.65
C LEU A 101 -11.39 0.59 10.74
N LYS A 102 -11.85 -0.57 11.23
CA LYS A 102 -11.91 -1.84 10.50
C LYS A 102 -12.54 -1.74 9.10
N PRO A 103 -13.61 -0.97 8.85
CA PRO A 103 -14.18 -0.82 7.51
C PRO A 103 -13.27 -0.07 6.52
N LEU A 104 -12.43 0.84 7.04
CA LEU A 104 -11.51 1.66 6.24
C LEU A 104 -10.20 0.91 5.95
N ILE A 105 -9.81 0.00 6.85
CA ILE A 105 -8.65 -0.88 6.68
C ILE A 105 -9.10 -2.05 5.80
N LYS A 106 -9.11 -1.83 4.47
CA LYS A 106 -9.41 -2.89 3.51
C LYS A 106 -8.39 -4.02 3.64
N GLN A 107 -8.91 -5.23 3.83
CA GLN A 107 -8.12 -6.45 3.78
C GLN A 107 -7.88 -6.79 2.30
N ARG A 108 -6.66 -7.23 1.99
CA ARG A 108 -6.51 -8.24 0.95
C ARG A 108 -7.03 -9.56 1.51
#